data_AF-A0A7J6S2I7-F1
#
_entry.id   AF-A0A7J6S2I7-F1
#
_cell.length_a   1.000
_cell.length_b   1.000
_cell.length_c   1.000
_cell.angle_alpha   90.00
_cell.angle_beta   90.00
_cell.angle_gamma   90.00
#
_symmetry.space_group_name_H-M   'P 1'
#
loop_
_entity.id
_entity.type
_entity.pdbx_description
1 polymer ?
#
loop_
_entity_poly.entity_id
_entity_poly.type
_entity_poly.pdbx_seq_one_letter_code
_entity_poly.pdbx_strand_id
1 'polypeptide(L)'
;MQELRGSWAATVEALDFAIEIDAEVISMSLGAFTSEQTRRMLRRVLDEVQRNDIVLVVPAGNDGKYAYDYYPCWYSGSKSICVGALNNEQGTYMAMFSNFGEKVDIATYGKNICLGIAEDGSPQLATGTSISTPMVAGFVTILRSMGIQPSQVKSLLVNNADPLDHVGSAIRPGSGGLNAVRTIRAAIHELHRQLSPAGLRGNKQL
;
A
#
# COMPACT_ATOMS: atom_id res chain seq x y z
N MET A 1 0.41 18.83 28.99
CA MET A 1 0.25 18.55 27.54
C MET A 1 -0.78 17.46 27.41
N GLN A 2 -1.96 17.78 26.91
CA GLN A 2 -2.96 16.79 26.54
C GLN A 2 -2.43 16.11 25.28
N GLU A 3 -2.15 14.80 25.32
CA GLU A 3 -1.78 14.04 24.13
C GLU A 3 -2.89 14.25 23.10
N LEU A 4 -2.60 14.93 21.98
CA LEU A 4 -3.45 14.92 20.80
C LEU A 4 -3.41 13.50 20.22
N ARG A 5 -4.19 12.59 20.81
CA ARG A 5 -4.39 11.27 20.24
C ARG A 5 -5.23 11.46 18.98
N GLY A 6 -4.68 11.05 17.84
CA GLY A 6 -5.44 10.97 16.60
C GLY A 6 -6.72 10.15 16.82
N SER A 7 -7.81 10.57 16.18
CA SER A 7 -9.11 9.89 16.26
C SER A 7 -9.52 9.40 14.88
N TRP A 8 -10.38 8.38 14.83
CA TRP A 8 -10.95 7.95 13.55
C TRP A 8 -11.77 9.05 12.87
N ALA A 9 -12.34 9.99 13.64
CA ALA A 9 -13.00 11.17 13.08
C ALA A 9 -12.00 12.08 12.37
N ALA A 10 -10.84 12.37 12.98
CA ALA A 10 -9.77 13.13 12.35
C ALA A 10 -9.20 12.41 11.10
N THR A 11 -9.18 11.07 11.11
CA THR A 11 -8.84 10.29 9.91
C THR A 11 -9.86 10.48 8.79
N VAL A 12 -11.16 10.50 9.09
CA VAL A 12 -12.20 10.78 8.10
C VAL A 12 -12.01 12.18 7.51
N GLU A 13 -11.85 13.20 8.36
CA GLU A 13 -11.63 14.59 7.93
C GLU A 13 -10.39 14.73 7.02
N ALA A 14 -9.29 14.03 7.35
CA ALA A 14 -8.09 14.04 6.53
C ALA A 14 -8.28 13.36 5.16
N LEU A 15 -9.09 12.30 5.10
CA LEU A 15 -9.41 11.62 3.84
C LEU A 15 -10.37 12.46 2.98
N ASP A 16 -11.34 13.12 3.60
CA ASP A 16 -12.23 14.08 2.91
C ASP A 16 -11.41 15.23 2.32
N PHE A 17 -10.50 15.81 3.11
CA PHE A 17 -9.59 16.84 2.60
C PHE A 17 -8.71 16.35 1.44
N ALA A 18 -8.21 15.11 1.50
CA ALA A 18 -7.44 14.53 0.41
C ALA A 18 -8.26 14.36 -0.88
N ILE A 19 -9.56 14.08 -0.75
CA ILE A 19 -10.50 14.05 -1.89
C ILE A 19 -10.70 15.48 -2.43
N GLU A 20 -10.90 16.47 -1.56
CA GLU A 20 -11.13 17.87 -1.96
C GLU A 20 -9.97 18.48 -2.74
N ILE A 21 -8.73 18.06 -2.47
CA ILE A 21 -7.54 18.52 -3.20
C ILE A 21 -7.17 17.66 -4.42
N ASP A 22 -8.05 16.74 -4.82
CA ASP A 22 -7.83 15.80 -5.93
C ASP A 22 -6.51 15.01 -5.80
N ALA A 23 -6.20 14.53 -4.59
CA ALA A 23 -4.97 13.78 -4.36
C ALA A 23 -4.96 12.49 -5.19
N GLU A 24 -3.87 12.21 -5.92
CA GLU A 24 -3.78 10.97 -6.71
C GLU A 24 -3.46 9.73 -5.86
N VAL A 25 -2.69 9.91 -4.79
CA VAL A 25 -2.19 8.84 -3.93
C VAL A 25 -2.23 9.30 -2.47
N ILE A 26 -2.84 8.50 -1.60
CA ILE A 26 -2.84 8.70 -0.15
C ILE A 26 -1.91 7.66 0.48
N SER A 27 -0.87 8.13 1.17
CA SER A 27 -0.05 7.29 2.05
C SER A 27 -0.50 7.46 3.48
N MET A 28 -1.03 6.39 4.08
CA MET A 28 -1.63 6.46 5.41
C MET A 28 -1.05 5.38 6.32
N SER A 29 0.05 5.72 7.01
CA SER A 29 0.78 4.84 7.95
C SER A 29 0.10 4.70 9.33
N LEU A 30 -1.22 4.51 9.36
CA LEU A 30 -2.01 4.30 10.58
C LEU A 30 -3.02 3.16 10.39
N GLY A 31 -3.34 2.48 11.48
CA GLY A 31 -4.34 1.41 11.50
C GLY A 31 -4.47 0.78 12.88
N ALA A 32 -5.52 -0.02 13.06
CA ALA A 32 -5.71 -0.84 14.26
C ALA A 32 -6.64 -2.02 13.99
N PHE A 33 -6.65 -3.00 14.89
CA PHE A 33 -7.76 -3.94 15.00
C PHE A 33 -9.00 -3.18 15.47
N THR A 34 -10.10 -3.29 14.73
CA THR A 34 -11.29 -2.44 14.95
C THR A 34 -12.57 -3.25 15.08
N SER A 35 -13.52 -2.70 15.86
CA SER A 35 -14.88 -3.22 15.91
C SER A 35 -15.58 -3.08 14.56
N GLU A 36 -16.62 -3.87 14.34
CA GLU A 36 -17.43 -3.75 13.13
C GLU A 36 -18.03 -2.34 12.94
N GLN A 37 -18.45 -1.69 14.04
CA GLN A 37 -19.00 -0.34 13.99
C GLN A 37 -17.99 0.67 13.42
N THR A 38 -16.74 0.64 13.90
CA THR A 38 -15.67 1.50 13.38
C THR A 38 -15.39 1.21 11.91
N ARG A 39 -15.36 -0.07 11.51
CA ARG A 39 -15.18 -0.46 10.11
C ARG A 39 -16.30 0.07 9.21
N ARG A 40 -17.56 -0.03 9.64
CA ARG A 40 -18.70 0.50 8.88
C ARG A 40 -18.64 2.02 8.74
N MET A 41 -18.16 2.72 9.77
CA MET A 41 -17.97 4.17 9.73
C MET A 41 -16.88 4.56 8.71
N LEU A 42 -15.68 3.96 8.83
CA LEU A 42 -14.56 4.25 7.94
C LEU A 42 -14.83 3.84 6.49
N ARG A 43 -15.59 2.75 6.27
CA ARG A 43 -15.89 2.25 4.92
C ARG A 43 -16.48 3.33 4.01
N ARG A 44 -17.33 4.23 4.53
CA ARG A 44 -17.99 5.26 3.70
C ARG A 44 -16.98 6.19 3.03
N VAL A 45 -16.05 6.75 3.81
CA VAL A 45 -15.02 7.64 3.28
C VAL A 45 -14.01 6.88 2.43
N LEU A 46 -13.67 5.64 2.80
CA LEU A 46 -12.78 4.81 1.99
C LEU A 46 -13.40 4.51 0.62
N ASP A 47 -14.69 4.19 0.56
CA ASP A 47 -15.42 4.02 -0.70
C ASP A 47 -15.43 5.31 -1.53
N GLU A 48 -15.43 6.48 -0.89
CA GLU A 48 -15.30 7.77 -1.57
C GLU A 48 -13.93 8.02 -2.17
N VAL A 49 -12.88 7.75 -1.41
CA VAL A 49 -11.49 7.76 -1.89
C VAL A 49 -11.37 6.87 -3.12
N GLN A 50 -11.94 5.66 -3.09
CA GLN A 50 -11.94 4.78 -4.26
C GLN A 50 -12.76 5.35 -5.42
N ARG A 51 -13.93 5.95 -5.19
CA ARG A 51 -14.79 6.53 -6.25
C ARG A 51 -14.11 7.69 -6.97
N ASN A 52 -13.30 8.48 -6.27
CA ASN A 52 -12.50 9.58 -6.83
C ASN A 52 -11.17 9.12 -7.45
N ASP A 53 -11.05 7.83 -7.77
CA ASP A 53 -9.87 7.28 -8.46
C ASP A 53 -8.53 7.46 -7.69
N ILE A 54 -8.60 7.67 -6.38
CA ILE A 54 -7.43 7.86 -5.52
C ILE A 54 -6.88 6.49 -5.11
N VAL A 55 -5.55 6.32 -5.25
CA VAL A 55 -4.88 5.12 -4.75
C VAL A 55 -4.57 5.28 -3.27
N LEU A 56 -5.17 4.45 -2.44
CA LEU A 56 -4.91 4.42 -1.00
C LEU A 56 -3.82 3.38 -0.70
N VAL A 57 -2.81 3.73 0.10
CA VAL A 57 -1.73 2.83 0.52
C VAL A 57 -1.65 2.83 2.04
N VAL A 58 -1.79 1.65 2.65
CA VAL A 58 -2.02 1.49 4.10
C VAL A 58 -1.19 0.34 4.69
N PRO A 59 -0.80 0.39 5.97
CA PRO A 59 0.02 -0.63 6.61
C PRO A 59 -0.81 -1.86 7.00
N ALA A 60 -0.18 -3.03 6.97
CA ALA A 60 -0.73 -4.25 7.53
C ALA A 60 -0.80 -4.24 9.07
N GLY A 61 0.08 -3.48 9.72
CA GLY A 61 0.24 -3.45 11.18
C GLY A 61 1.45 -4.25 11.66
N ASN A 62 1.78 -4.09 12.95
CA ASN A 62 3.06 -4.49 13.53
C ASN A 62 2.94 -5.51 14.67
N ASP A 63 1.86 -6.28 14.71
CA ASP A 63 1.54 -7.20 15.81
C ASP A 63 2.00 -8.65 15.57
N GLY A 64 2.54 -8.96 14.39
CA GLY A 64 2.88 -10.32 13.98
C GLY A 64 1.65 -11.24 13.91
N LYS A 65 0.48 -10.68 13.59
CA LYS A 65 -0.80 -11.39 13.59
C LYS A 65 -1.43 -11.43 12.21
N TYR A 66 -2.38 -12.33 12.03
CA TYR A 66 -3.25 -12.30 10.86
C TYR A 66 -4.04 -10.98 10.86
N ALA A 67 -4.01 -10.24 9.75
CA ALA A 67 -4.56 -8.89 9.60
C ALA A 67 -6.10 -8.84 9.54
N TYR A 68 -6.79 -9.89 10.02
CA TYR A 68 -8.25 -9.94 10.08
C TYR A 68 -8.76 -8.78 10.93
N ASP A 69 -9.65 -7.98 10.36
CA ASP A 69 -10.22 -6.77 10.99
C ASP A 69 -9.21 -5.68 11.37
N TYR A 70 -7.95 -5.78 10.92
CA TYR A 70 -6.99 -4.67 10.98
C TYR A 70 -7.35 -3.65 9.90
N TYR A 71 -7.86 -2.49 10.30
CA TYR A 71 -8.36 -1.47 9.38
C TYR A 71 -7.39 -0.28 9.29
N PRO A 72 -7.19 0.28 8.09
CA PRO A 72 -7.90 0.00 6.85
C PRO A 72 -7.34 -1.17 6.00
N CYS A 73 -6.27 -1.88 6.39
CA CYS A 73 -5.70 -2.97 5.58
C CYS A 73 -6.77 -3.99 5.11
N TRP A 74 -7.70 -4.35 5.99
CA TRP A 74 -8.78 -5.29 5.70
C TRP A 74 -9.83 -4.76 4.71
N TYR A 75 -9.84 -3.45 4.45
CA TYR A 75 -10.70 -2.84 3.44
C TYR A 75 -10.33 -3.36 2.04
N SER A 76 -11.29 -4.01 1.38
CA SER A 76 -11.09 -4.70 0.10
C SER A 76 -11.38 -3.81 -1.12
N GLY A 77 -10.94 -2.56 -1.09
CA GLY A 77 -11.03 -1.66 -2.26
C GLY A 77 -10.10 -2.09 -3.39
N SER A 78 -10.51 -1.91 -4.65
CA SER A 78 -9.70 -2.27 -5.82
C SER A 78 -8.45 -1.39 -5.97
N LYS A 79 -8.50 -0.15 -5.48
CA LYS A 79 -7.45 0.88 -5.47
C LYS A 79 -6.89 1.14 -4.06
N SER A 80 -7.04 0.19 -3.14
CA SER A 80 -6.50 0.27 -1.77
C SER A 80 -5.44 -0.80 -1.54
N ILE A 81 -4.19 -0.45 -1.33
CA ILE A 81 -3.06 -1.39 -1.24
C ILE A 81 -2.65 -1.56 0.22
N CYS A 82 -2.81 -2.78 0.76
CA CYS A 82 -2.28 -3.10 2.08
C CYS A 82 -0.82 -3.58 2.01
N VAL A 83 0.04 -2.96 2.81
CA VAL A 83 1.51 -3.11 2.75
C VAL A 83 2.05 -3.81 3.99
N GLY A 84 2.68 -4.97 3.79
CA GLY A 84 3.47 -5.67 4.79
C GLY A 84 4.93 -5.19 4.83
N ALA A 85 5.67 -5.64 5.84
CA ALA A 85 7.09 -5.32 6.00
C ALA A 85 7.94 -6.58 5.80
N LEU A 86 9.01 -6.44 5.00
CA LEU A 86 10.09 -7.41 4.87
C LEU A 86 11.19 -7.13 5.90
N ASN A 87 11.95 -8.18 6.25
CA ASN A 87 13.23 -8.02 6.94
C ASN A 87 14.30 -7.48 5.96
N ASN A 88 15.49 -7.13 6.47
CA ASN A 88 16.61 -6.68 5.65
C ASN A 88 17.64 -7.79 5.42
N GLU A 89 17.21 -9.05 5.41
CA GLU A 89 18.09 -10.19 5.19
C GLU A 89 18.14 -10.53 3.69
N GLN A 90 19.10 -11.35 3.27
CA GLN A 90 19.18 -11.80 1.88
C GLN A 90 17.98 -12.68 1.58
N GLY A 91 17.15 -12.28 0.61
CA GLY A 91 15.92 -12.97 0.26
C GLY A 91 14.69 -12.09 0.47
N THR A 92 13.51 -12.68 0.29
CA THR A 92 12.21 -12.02 0.41
C THR A 92 11.45 -12.64 1.58
N TYR A 93 11.79 -12.22 2.79
CA TYR A 93 11.16 -12.71 4.01
C TYR A 93 10.35 -11.62 4.70
N MET A 94 9.13 -11.97 5.10
CA MET A 94 8.32 -11.12 5.96
C MET A 94 9.03 -10.90 7.29
N ALA A 95 9.03 -9.66 7.79
CA ALA A 95 9.48 -9.38 9.13
C ALA A 95 8.49 -9.97 10.14
N MET A 96 8.98 -10.57 11.23
CA MET A 96 8.14 -11.26 12.23
C MET A 96 7.07 -10.37 12.86
N PHE A 97 7.32 -9.06 12.96
CA PHE A 97 6.32 -8.12 13.49
C PHE A 97 5.24 -7.77 12.47
N SER A 98 5.46 -7.97 11.17
CA SER A 98 4.48 -7.61 10.16
C SER A 98 3.24 -8.48 10.33
N ASN A 99 2.08 -7.85 10.38
CA ASN A 99 0.84 -8.59 10.20
C ASN A 99 0.82 -9.22 8.78
N PHE A 100 0.11 -10.33 8.66
CA PHE A 100 0.07 -11.18 7.47
C PHE A 100 -1.37 -11.57 7.11
N GLY A 101 -1.58 -12.29 6.01
CA GLY A 101 -2.89 -12.75 5.57
C GLY A 101 -3.23 -12.32 4.14
N GLU A 102 -4.32 -12.86 3.64
CA GLU A 102 -4.81 -12.70 2.26
C GLU A 102 -5.13 -11.26 1.84
N LYS A 103 -5.30 -10.36 2.80
CA LYS A 103 -5.51 -8.93 2.52
C LYS A 103 -4.23 -8.13 2.38
N VAL A 104 -3.07 -8.67 2.79
CA VAL A 104 -1.79 -8.00 2.57
C VAL A 104 -1.43 -8.15 1.10
N ASP A 105 -1.44 -7.02 0.36
CA ASP A 105 -1.32 -7.01 -1.08
C ASP A 105 0.12 -7.09 -1.56
N ILE A 106 1.06 -6.47 -0.85
CA ILE A 106 2.49 -6.41 -1.22
C ILE A 106 3.32 -6.20 0.05
N ALA A 107 4.61 -6.54 0.01
CA ALA A 107 5.54 -6.20 1.08
C ALA A 107 6.78 -5.47 0.53
N THR A 108 7.39 -4.63 1.35
CA THR A 108 8.73 -4.06 1.06
C THR A 108 9.52 -3.91 2.35
N TYR A 109 10.80 -3.52 2.26
CA TYR A 109 11.68 -3.39 3.41
C TYR A 109 11.05 -2.51 4.51
N GLY A 110 11.12 -2.99 5.75
CA GLY A 110 10.52 -2.28 6.89
C GLY A 110 11.18 -2.56 8.22
N LYS A 111 12.26 -3.33 8.28
CA LYS A 111 13.05 -3.57 9.50
C LYS A 111 14.31 -2.73 9.42
N ASN A 112 14.72 -2.04 10.48
CA ASN A 112 16.01 -1.32 10.55
C ASN A 112 16.31 -0.43 9.31
N ILE A 113 15.34 0.35 8.87
CA ILE A 113 15.50 1.28 7.74
C ILE A 113 16.09 2.58 8.24
N CYS A 114 17.19 3.02 7.63
CA CYS A 114 17.80 4.30 7.96
C CYS A 114 16.96 5.46 7.44
N LEU A 115 16.47 6.31 8.34
CA LEU A 115 15.70 7.52 8.00
C LEU A 115 16.54 8.79 8.04
N GLY A 116 17.75 8.72 8.59
CA GLY A 116 18.63 9.87 8.74
C GLY A 116 19.87 9.55 9.56
N ILE A 117 20.68 10.57 9.82
CA ILE A 117 21.89 10.49 10.65
C ILE A 117 21.67 11.40 11.86
N ALA A 118 21.90 10.89 13.06
CA ALA A 118 21.81 11.65 14.30
C ALA A 118 23.00 12.61 14.44
N GLU A 119 22.91 13.54 15.40
CA GLU A 119 23.97 14.53 15.65
C GLU A 119 25.32 13.89 15.99
N ASP A 120 25.32 12.70 16.58
CA ASP A 120 26.51 11.91 16.92
C ASP A 120 27.07 11.09 15.73
N GLY A 121 26.47 11.21 14.54
CA GLY A 121 26.86 10.49 13.33
C GLY A 121 26.29 9.08 13.21
N SER A 122 25.50 8.60 14.19
CA SER A 122 24.88 7.28 14.13
C SER A 122 23.65 7.24 13.21
N PRO A 123 23.35 6.12 12.55
CA PRO A 123 22.15 5.99 11.72
C PRO A 123 20.89 5.92 12.58
N GLN A 124 19.89 6.72 12.24
CA GLN A 124 18.57 6.67 12.85
C GLN A 124 17.74 5.59 12.16
N LEU A 125 17.64 4.42 12.79
CA LEU A 125 16.94 3.27 12.26
C LEU A 125 15.50 3.22 12.75
N ALA A 126 14.57 2.98 11.83
CA ALA A 126 13.16 2.75 12.12
C ALA A 126 12.69 1.38 11.63
N THR A 127 11.71 0.83 12.33
CA THR A 127 11.12 -0.48 12.02
C THR A 127 9.60 -0.37 12.06
N GLY A 128 8.92 -0.87 11.03
CA GLY A 128 7.47 -0.97 11.00
C GLY A 128 6.91 -0.98 9.57
N THR A 129 5.70 -1.51 9.43
CA THR A 129 4.88 -1.38 8.21
C THR A 129 4.56 0.09 7.88
N SER A 130 4.61 0.98 8.88
CA SER A 130 4.56 2.43 8.72
C SER A 130 5.72 3.01 7.90
N ILE A 131 6.84 2.30 7.79
CA ILE A 131 7.99 2.67 6.93
C ILE A 131 7.84 2.08 5.53
N SER A 132 7.36 0.84 5.44
CA SER A 132 7.08 0.17 4.17
C SER A 132 5.97 0.85 3.37
N THR A 133 4.95 1.38 4.05
CA THR A 133 3.78 2.05 3.45
C THR A 133 4.16 3.24 2.56
N PRO A 134 4.92 4.26 3.03
CA PRO A 134 5.34 5.38 2.19
C PRO A 134 6.30 4.97 1.07
N MET A 135 7.12 3.93 1.26
CA MET A 135 7.97 3.40 0.18
C MET A 135 7.12 2.89 -0.99
N VAL A 136 6.07 2.11 -0.71
CA VAL A 136 5.13 1.65 -1.74
C VAL A 136 4.36 2.82 -2.34
N ALA A 137 3.90 3.79 -1.52
CA ALA A 137 3.18 4.96 -2.02
C ALA A 137 4.03 5.83 -2.97
N GLY A 138 5.31 6.02 -2.66
CA GLY A 138 6.25 6.70 -3.55
C GLY A 138 6.39 5.97 -4.89
N PHE A 139 6.52 4.64 -4.85
CA PHE A 139 6.59 3.85 -6.08
C PHE A 139 5.27 3.86 -6.89
N VAL A 140 4.12 3.84 -6.21
CA VAL A 140 2.81 4.04 -6.84
C VAL A 140 2.74 5.39 -7.53
N THR A 141 3.24 6.46 -6.91
CA THR A 141 3.29 7.81 -7.50
C THR A 141 4.10 7.82 -8.80
N ILE A 142 5.20 7.07 -8.87
CA ILE A 142 5.96 6.90 -10.11
C ILE A 142 5.09 6.23 -11.19
N LEU A 143 4.40 5.12 -10.88
CA LEU A 143 3.50 4.46 -11.83
C LEU A 143 2.39 5.40 -12.32
N ARG A 144 1.80 6.18 -11.41
CA ARG A 144 0.79 7.19 -11.73
C ARG A 144 1.33 8.25 -12.69
N SER A 145 2.54 8.76 -12.43
CA SER A 145 3.21 9.74 -13.31
C SER A 145 3.52 9.20 -14.72
N MET A 146 3.65 7.89 -14.88
CA MET A 146 3.78 7.24 -16.19
C MET A 146 2.45 7.12 -16.96
N GLY A 147 1.32 7.46 -16.35
CA GLY A 147 -0.02 7.34 -16.93
C GLY A 147 -0.71 6.00 -16.64
N ILE A 148 -0.20 5.18 -15.72
CA ILE A 148 -0.89 3.94 -15.30
C ILE A 148 -2.14 4.30 -14.53
N GLN A 149 -3.30 3.77 -14.94
CA GLN A 149 -4.58 4.07 -14.29
C GLN A 149 -4.64 3.52 -12.86
N PRO A 150 -5.36 4.19 -11.93
CA PRO A 150 -5.38 3.79 -10.51
C PRO A 150 -5.85 2.36 -10.30
N SER A 151 -6.83 1.93 -11.11
CA SER A 151 -7.38 0.56 -11.11
C SER A 151 -6.38 -0.52 -11.53
N GLN A 152 -5.28 -0.16 -12.20
CA GLN A 152 -4.25 -1.08 -12.69
C GLN A 152 -3.06 -1.18 -11.74
N VAL A 153 -2.87 -0.20 -10.86
CA VAL A 153 -1.69 -0.13 -9.98
C VAL A 153 -1.55 -1.37 -9.12
N LYS A 154 -2.63 -1.77 -8.42
CA LYS A 154 -2.57 -2.91 -7.50
C LYS A 154 -2.18 -4.20 -8.21
N SER A 155 -2.78 -4.50 -9.36
CA SER A 155 -2.46 -5.73 -10.10
C SER A 155 -1.05 -5.72 -10.67
N LEU A 156 -0.55 -4.56 -11.11
CA LEU A 156 0.84 -4.41 -11.56
C LEU A 156 1.84 -4.67 -10.42
N LEU A 157 1.55 -4.24 -9.20
CA LEU A 157 2.39 -4.54 -8.04
C LEU A 157 2.35 -6.04 -7.72
N VAL A 158 1.15 -6.59 -7.51
CA VAL A 158 0.95 -7.98 -7.08
C VAL A 158 1.54 -8.97 -8.08
N ASN A 159 1.21 -8.83 -9.37
CA ASN A 159 1.58 -9.82 -10.40
C ASN A 159 3.06 -9.79 -10.77
N ASN A 160 3.80 -8.75 -10.35
CA ASN A 160 5.21 -8.60 -10.63
C ASN A 160 6.07 -8.64 -9.37
N ALA A 161 5.49 -9.02 -8.23
CA ALA A 161 6.22 -9.17 -6.98
C ALA A 161 7.24 -10.31 -7.06
N ASP A 162 8.30 -10.23 -6.25
CA ASP A 162 9.18 -11.36 -5.97
C ASP A 162 8.48 -12.29 -4.97
N PRO A 163 8.38 -13.60 -5.27
CA PRO A 163 7.78 -14.55 -4.35
C PRO A 163 8.45 -14.52 -2.97
N LEU A 164 7.66 -14.73 -1.91
CA LEU A 164 8.22 -14.90 -0.58
C LEU A 164 8.96 -16.24 -0.48
N ASP A 165 10.13 -16.24 0.15
CA ASP A 165 10.98 -17.43 0.27
C ASP A 165 10.43 -18.43 1.31
N HIS A 166 9.54 -18.00 2.21
CA HIS A 166 8.89 -18.85 3.22
C HIS A 166 7.37 -18.62 3.27
N VAL A 167 6.59 -19.71 3.18
CA VAL A 167 5.11 -19.70 3.12
C VAL A 167 4.46 -19.43 4.49
N GLY A 168 5.22 -19.50 5.59
CA GLY A 168 4.72 -19.39 6.98
C GLY A 168 4.09 -18.05 7.37
N SER A 169 4.26 -17.02 6.54
CA SER A 169 3.60 -15.71 6.66
C SER A 169 2.94 -15.35 5.34
N ALA A 170 2.06 -16.23 4.87
CA ALA A 170 1.35 -16.06 3.61
C ALA A 170 0.63 -14.70 3.57
N ILE A 171 0.92 -13.93 2.54
CA ILE A 171 0.14 -12.74 2.16
C ILE A 171 -0.84 -13.11 1.05
N ARG A 172 -1.43 -12.14 0.34
CA ARG A 172 -2.27 -12.39 -0.84
C ARG A 172 -1.61 -13.45 -1.76
N PRO A 173 -2.31 -14.54 -2.10
CA PRO A 173 -1.77 -15.56 -3.00
C PRO A 173 -1.29 -14.96 -4.33
N GLY A 174 -0.11 -15.38 -4.77
CA GLY A 174 0.53 -14.86 -5.98
C GLY A 174 1.23 -13.52 -5.82
N SER A 175 1.28 -12.96 -4.60
CA SER A 175 2.05 -11.75 -4.29
C SER A 175 3.37 -12.05 -3.55
N GLY A 176 4.10 -11.00 -3.17
CA GLY A 176 5.30 -11.08 -2.36
C GLY A 176 5.98 -9.72 -2.15
N GLY A 177 7.31 -9.69 -2.29
CA GLY A 177 8.12 -8.48 -2.17
C GLY A 177 8.01 -7.58 -3.39
N LEU A 178 7.98 -6.26 -3.18
CA LEU A 178 7.97 -5.27 -4.26
C LEU A 178 9.22 -5.39 -5.14
N ASN A 179 9.03 -5.77 -6.41
CA ASN A 179 10.09 -5.72 -7.42
C ASN A 179 9.89 -4.52 -8.35
N ALA A 180 10.52 -3.39 -8.00
CA ALA A 180 10.36 -2.14 -8.75
C ALA A 180 10.72 -2.28 -10.24
N VAL A 181 11.81 -2.99 -10.57
CA VAL A 181 12.27 -3.15 -11.96
C VAL A 181 11.28 -3.96 -12.78
N ARG A 182 10.81 -5.10 -12.25
CA ARG A 182 9.83 -5.95 -12.94
C ARG A 182 8.52 -5.21 -13.14
N THR A 183 8.04 -4.50 -12.11
CA THR A 183 6.81 -3.71 -12.22
C THR A 183 6.92 -2.56 -13.22
N ILE A 184 8.04 -1.81 -13.26
CA ILE A 184 8.24 -0.72 -14.24
C ILE A 184 8.27 -1.28 -15.67
N ARG A 185 8.95 -2.40 -15.92
CA ARG A 185 8.94 -3.04 -17.25
C ARG A 185 7.52 -3.44 -17.66
N ALA A 186 6.78 -4.06 -16.76
CA ALA A 186 5.38 -4.43 -17.01
C ALA A 186 4.50 -3.19 -17.27
N ALA A 187 4.70 -2.10 -16.54
CA ALA A 187 4.00 -0.83 -16.76
C ALA A 187 4.27 -0.24 -18.16
N ILE A 188 5.53 -0.24 -18.62
CA ILE A 188 5.89 0.20 -19.97
C ILE A 188 5.18 -0.66 -21.03
N HIS A 189 5.16 -1.98 -20.86
CA HIS A 189 4.44 -2.87 -21.77
C HIS A 189 2.93 -2.60 -21.79
N GLU A 190 2.33 -2.35 -20.64
CA GLU A 190 0.90 -2.03 -20.53
C GLU A 190 0.57 -0.70 -21.24
N LEU A 191 1.39 0.33 -21.07
CA LEU A 191 1.21 1.61 -21.76
C LEU A 191 1.36 1.46 -23.29
N HIS A 192 2.35 0.71 -23.76
CA HIS A 192 2.49 0.41 -25.19
C HIS A 192 1.26 -0.31 -25.76
N ARG A 193 0.68 -1.25 -25.00
CA ARG A 193 -0.53 -1.97 -25.40
C ARG A 193 -1.73 -1.02 -25.54
N GLN A 194 -1.88 -0.07 -24.62
CA GLN A 194 -2.97 0.91 -24.65
C GLN A 194 -2.85 1.89 -25.82
N LEU A 195 -1.62 2.31 -26.15
CA LEU A 195 -1.33 3.23 -27.24
C LEU A 195 -1.33 2.56 -28.62
N SER A 196 -1.31 1.22 -28.68
CA SER A 196 -1.33 0.47 -29.94
C SER A 196 -2.68 0.63 -30.68
N PRO A 197 -2.70 0.55 -32.03
CA PRO A 197 -3.93 0.71 -32.82
C PRO A 197 -5.08 -0.23 -32.45
N ALA A 198 -4.78 -1.39 -31.86
CA ALA A 198 -5.76 -2.33 -31.33
C ALA A 198 -6.40 -1.85 -30.01
N GLY A 199 -5.63 -1.21 -29.12
CA GLY A 199 -6.11 -0.63 -27.86
C GLY A 199 -7.03 0.58 -28.08
N LEU A 200 -6.69 1.42 -29.06
CA LEU A 200 -7.50 2.60 -29.44
C LEU A 200 -8.88 2.23 -30.02
N ARG A 201 -9.07 1.02 -30.55
CA ARG A 201 -10.38 0.54 -31.03
C ARG A 201 -11.28 0.04 -29.90
N GLY A 202 -10.71 -0.39 -28.77
CA GLY A 202 -11.47 -0.86 -27.60
C GLY A 202 -12.15 0.26 -26.80
N ASN A 203 -11.64 1.49 -26.89
CA ASN A 203 -12.18 2.66 -26.17
C ASN A 203 -13.19 3.49 -26.99
N LYS A 204 -13.63 3.01 -28.16
CA LYS A 204 -14.62 3.69 -29.02
C LYS A 204 -16.01 3.02 -29.01
N GLN A 205 -16.49 2.63 -27.83
CA GLN A 205 -17.92 2.35 -27.63
C GLN A 205 -18.49 3.34 -26.60
N LEU A 206 -18.81 4.54 -27.09
CA LEU A 206 -19.79 5.46 -26.54
C LEU A 206 -20.60 6.01 -27.72
#